data_AF-A0A496N6Q3-F1
#
_entry.id   AF-A0A496N6Q3-F1
#
_cell.length_a   1.000
_cell.length_b   1.000
_cell.length_c   1.000
_cell.angle_alpha   90.00
_cell.angle_beta   90.00
_cell.angle_gamma   90.00
#
_symmetry.space_group_name_H-M   'P 1'
#
loop_
_entity.id
_entity.type
_entity.pdbx_description
1 polymer ?
#
loop_
_entity_poly.entity_id
_entity_poly.type
_entity_poly.pdbx_seq_one_letter_code
_entity_poly.pdbx_strand_id
1 'polypeptide(L)'
;MIETSQTIPELVSWAKEREFSLNLPTERLVFLLAIAIYNNERLDGEMLEADLVDIFRHTTSAFDQSTDAIATRANNAINELVKQRFLNRFSSEFTEGLSIYRLTPLGVGVSDYYIRQREFSALRLSVQLSIVADEIQRASDAAEEATAKGENEHFWRRNVFAPLKYSVAEIFDSIDLSQRVMDENQQSIKEEIANLLTKDWQAAISSCERLLDETSGNLRELQDTLNAAGDKLQAQLLRIQDCVIGHDE
;
A
#
# COMPACT_ATOMS: atom_id res chain seq x y z
N MET A 1 -17.40 8.34 5.74
CA MET A 1 -16.31 9.27 5.43
C MET A 1 -15.81 9.78 6.77
N ILE A 2 -14.61 9.38 7.23
CA ILE A 2 -14.06 9.94 8.48
C ILE A 2 -13.58 11.33 8.10
N GLU A 3 -14.23 12.37 8.62
CA GLU A 3 -13.66 13.72 8.64
C GLU A 3 -12.30 13.62 9.34
N THR A 4 -11.23 13.60 8.56
CA THR A 4 -9.88 13.79 9.08
C THR A 4 -9.86 15.14 9.78
N SER A 5 -9.45 15.14 11.05
CA SER A 5 -9.24 16.34 11.86
C SER A 5 -8.63 17.47 11.03
N GLN A 6 -9.27 18.65 11.05
CA GLN A 6 -8.99 19.72 10.07
C GLN A 6 -7.67 20.44 10.38
N THR A 7 -7.12 20.27 11.59
CA THR A 7 -5.84 20.87 11.99
C THR A 7 -4.87 19.87 12.62
N ILE A 8 -3.56 20.18 12.56
CA ILE A 8 -2.50 19.37 13.17
C ILE A 8 -2.77 19.12 14.67
N PRO A 9 -3.10 20.15 15.50
CA PRO A 9 -3.38 19.92 16.92
C PRO A 9 -4.59 19.01 17.19
N GLU A 10 -5.63 19.10 16.37
CA GLU A 10 -6.80 18.23 16.47
C GLU A 10 -6.44 16.78 16.12
N LEU A 11 -5.63 16.56 15.08
CA LEU A 11 -5.14 15.24 14.73
C LEU A 11 -4.31 14.62 15.87
N VAL A 12 -3.41 15.40 16.48
CA VAL A 12 -2.60 14.93 17.62
C VAL A 12 -3.49 14.56 18.81
N SER A 13 -4.47 15.40 19.13
CA SER A 13 -5.40 15.15 20.24
C SER A 13 -6.24 13.90 19.99
N TRP A 14 -6.78 13.76 18.78
CA TRP A 14 -7.55 12.59 18.36
C TRP A 14 -6.74 11.28 18.40
N ALA A 15 -5.51 11.28 17.90
CA ALA A 15 -4.65 10.10 17.92
C ALA A 15 -4.27 9.69 19.35
N LYS A 16 -4.04 10.69 20.23
CA LYS A 16 -3.76 10.48 21.66
C LYS A 16 -4.97 9.90 22.39
N GLU A 17 -6.16 10.46 22.21
CA GLU A 17 -7.41 10.00 22.84
C GLU A 17 -7.76 8.56 22.44
N ARG A 18 -7.42 8.17 21.20
CA ARG A 18 -7.63 6.80 20.71
C ARG A 18 -6.49 5.85 21.04
N GLU A 19 -5.46 6.33 21.73
CA GLU A 19 -4.29 5.55 22.18
C GLU A 19 -3.65 4.71 21.06
N PHE A 20 -3.57 5.26 19.84
CA PHE A 20 -2.94 4.55 18.73
C PHE A 20 -1.48 4.26 19.05
N SER A 21 -1.12 2.98 18.95
CA SER A 21 0.22 2.50 19.23
C SER A 21 0.52 1.25 18.40
N LEU A 22 1.75 1.19 17.90
CA LEU A 22 2.30 0.02 17.22
C LEU A 22 3.55 -0.41 17.96
N ASN A 23 3.60 -1.68 18.34
CA ASN A 23 4.69 -2.35 19.01
C ASN A 23 4.88 -3.72 18.35
N LEU A 24 5.79 -3.76 17.38
CA LEU A 24 6.19 -4.97 16.66
C LEU A 24 7.70 -5.22 16.86
N PRO A 25 8.11 -5.81 18.00
CA PRO A 25 9.46 -6.37 18.13
C PRO A 25 9.73 -7.40 17.02
N THR A 26 11.01 -7.71 16.74
CA THR A 26 11.41 -8.61 15.66
C THR A 26 10.62 -9.93 15.65
N GLU A 27 10.43 -10.56 16.81
CA GLU A 27 9.63 -11.80 16.93
C GLU A 27 8.17 -11.59 16.51
N ARG A 28 7.52 -10.50 16.94
CA ARG A 28 6.13 -10.19 16.59
C ARG A 28 5.99 -9.82 15.12
N LEU A 29 6.98 -9.12 14.56
CA LEU A 29 7.02 -8.84 13.13
C LEU A 29 7.14 -10.14 12.34
N VAL A 30 8.09 -11.02 12.66
CA VAL A 30 8.23 -12.33 12.00
C VAL A 30 6.95 -13.15 12.10
N PHE A 31 6.29 -13.14 13.27
CA PHE A 31 5.00 -13.81 13.43
C PHE A 31 3.93 -13.22 12.48
N LEU A 32 3.81 -11.89 12.40
CA LEU A 32 2.90 -11.21 11.47
C LEU A 32 3.22 -11.56 10.00
N LEU A 33 4.50 -11.59 9.62
CA LEU A 33 4.92 -11.95 8.27
C LEU A 33 4.57 -13.40 7.93
N ALA A 34 4.77 -14.33 8.87
CA ALA A 34 4.40 -15.72 8.68
C ALA A 34 2.88 -15.90 8.53
N ILE A 35 2.07 -15.13 9.27
CA ILE A 35 0.62 -15.07 9.10
C ILE A 35 0.26 -14.57 7.69
N ALA A 36 0.92 -13.53 7.20
CA ALA A 36 0.64 -12.98 5.88
C ALA A 36 0.99 -13.94 4.73
N ILE A 37 2.11 -14.68 4.84
CA ILE A 37 2.46 -15.74 3.88
C ILE A 37 1.39 -16.83 3.89
N TYR A 38 1.04 -17.34 5.07
CA TYR A 38 0.01 -18.37 5.22
C TYR A 38 -1.34 -17.92 4.64
N ASN A 39 -1.74 -16.67 4.90
CA ASN A 39 -2.99 -16.10 4.36
C ASN A 39 -2.99 -16.03 2.82
N ASN A 40 -1.83 -15.81 2.18
CA ASN A 40 -1.73 -15.71 0.72
C ASN A 40 -1.65 -17.09 0.03
N GLU A 41 -1.07 -18.09 0.68
CA GLU A 41 -0.95 -19.45 0.15
C GLU A 41 -2.21 -20.30 0.39
N ARG A 42 -3.07 -19.87 1.31
CA ARG A 42 -4.29 -20.57 1.66
C ARG A 42 -5.28 -20.56 0.48
N LEU A 43 -5.60 -21.76 0.00
CA LEU A 43 -6.49 -21.95 -1.14
C LEU A 43 -7.98 -21.78 -0.79
N ASP A 44 -8.41 -22.15 0.43
CA ASP A 44 -9.81 -22.08 0.83
C ASP A 44 -10.02 -21.93 2.35
N GLY A 45 -11.09 -21.23 2.71
CA GLY A 45 -11.62 -21.06 4.07
C GLY A 45 -10.94 -19.95 4.88
N GLU A 46 -11.38 -19.81 6.13
CA GLU A 46 -10.94 -18.76 7.05
C GLU A 46 -9.81 -19.24 7.98
N MET A 47 -8.89 -18.35 8.34
CA MET A 47 -7.81 -18.65 9.29
C MET A 47 -8.37 -18.79 10.71
N LEU A 48 -8.08 -19.92 11.34
CA LEU A 48 -8.56 -20.28 12.67
C LEU A 48 -7.49 -19.99 13.74
N GLU A 49 -7.90 -20.02 15.00
CA GLU A 49 -6.97 -19.88 16.13
C GLU A 49 -5.89 -20.96 16.13
N ALA A 50 -6.23 -22.21 15.77
CA ALA A 50 -5.29 -23.31 15.68
C ALA A 50 -4.17 -23.03 14.66
N ASP A 51 -4.52 -22.47 13.50
CA ASP A 51 -3.54 -22.07 12.47
C ASP A 51 -2.56 -21.03 13.03
N LEU A 52 -3.07 -20.02 13.73
CA LEU A 52 -2.24 -18.99 14.36
C LEU A 52 -1.32 -19.54 15.45
N VAL A 53 -1.80 -20.46 16.28
CA VAL A 53 -1.00 -21.12 17.32
C VAL A 53 0.12 -21.97 16.71
N ASP A 54 -0.15 -22.66 15.60
CA ASP A 54 0.86 -23.45 14.89
C ASP A 54 1.91 -22.54 14.22
N ILE A 55 1.50 -21.44 13.57
CA ILE A 55 2.44 -20.43 13.03
C ILE A 55 3.30 -19.82 14.16
N PHE A 56 2.68 -19.56 15.33
CA PHE A 56 3.40 -19.04 16.49
C PHE A 56 4.44 -20.04 17.02
N ARG A 57 4.16 -21.35 16.92
CA ARG A 57 5.12 -22.42 17.26
C ARG A 57 6.34 -22.39 16.36
N HIS A 58 6.14 -22.29 15.05
CA HIS A 58 7.26 -22.16 14.11
C HIS A 58 8.10 -20.92 14.39
N THR A 59 7.44 -19.79 14.66
CA THR A 59 8.14 -18.54 15.01
C THR A 59 8.92 -18.71 16.30
N THR A 60 8.30 -19.20 17.38
CA THR A 60 8.94 -19.42 18.69
C THR A 60 10.19 -20.30 18.58
N SER A 61 10.08 -21.41 17.85
CA SER A 61 11.20 -22.35 17.65
C SER A 61 12.37 -21.70 16.91
N ALA A 62 12.13 -20.79 15.99
CA ALA A 62 13.18 -20.08 15.25
C ALA A 62 13.96 -19.07 16.12
N PHE A 63 13.40 -18.68 17.28
CA PHE A 63 14.04 -17.78 18.25
C PHE A 63 14.61 -18.53 19.47
N ASP A 64 14.77 -19.87 19.39
CA ASP A 64 15.31 -20.73 20.46
C ASP A 64 14.62 -20.57 21.82
N GLN A 65 13.33 -20.20 21.81
CA GLN A 65 12.55 -20.05 23.04
C GLN A 65 11.86 -21.35 23.44
N SER A 66 11.61 -21.51 24.76
CA SER A 66 10.83 -22.64 25.25
C SER A 66 9.42 -22.67 24.63
N THR A 67 9.00 -23.87 24.24
CA THR A 67 7.63 -24.16 23.79
C THR A 67 6.66 -24.43 24.96
N ASP A 68 7.11 -24.25 26.20
CA ASP A 68 6.25 -24.36 27.37
C ASP A 68 5.15 -23.29 27.34
N ALA A 69 3.94 -23.69 27.72
CA ALA A 69 2.75 -22.81 27.72
C ALA A 69 2.50 -22.10 26.38
N ILE A 70 2.89 -22.71 25.26
CA ILE A 70 2.81 -22.09 23.93
C ILE A 70 1.42 -21.54 23.59
N ALA A 71 0.35 -22.27 23.92
CA ALA A 71 -1.01 -21.83 23.67
C ALA A 71 -1.32 -20.50 24.38
N THR A 72 -0.91 -20.36 25.65
CA THR A 72 -1.09 -19.12 26.41
C THR A 72 -0.28 -17.97 25.82
N ARG A 73 0.98 -18.22 25.43
CA ARG A 73 1.84 -17.19 24.82
C ARG A 73 1.33 -16.76 23.44
N ALA A 74 0.89 -17.72 22.62
CA ALA A 74 0.27 -17.47 21.32
C ALA A 74 -0.98 -16.61 21.50
N ASN A 75 -1.85 -16.94 22.45
CA ASN A 75 -3.05 -16.16 22.72
C ASN A 75 -2.74 -14.73 23.15
N ASN A 76 -1.69 -14.51 23.94
CA ASN A 76 -1.22 -13.17 24.27
C ASN A 76 -0.72 -12.42 23.01
N ALA A 77 0.07 -13.09 22.16
CA ALA A 77 0.57 -12.52 20.91
C ALA A 77 -0.57 -12.13 19.94
N ILE A 78 -1.55 -13.01 19.77
CA ILE A 78 -2.72 -12.79 18.92
C ILE A 78 -3.55 -11.64 19.48
N ASN A 79 -3.80 -11.60 20.79
CA ASN A 79 -4.53 -10.50 21.42
C ASN A 79 -3.80 -9.16 21.27
N GLU A 80 -2.47 -9.13 21.33
CA GLU A 80 -1.67 -7.93 21.05
C GLU A 80 -1.83 -7.47 19.60
N LEU A 81 -1.75 -8.38 18.62
CA LEU A 81 -1.96 -8.05 17.21
C LEU A 81 -3.39 -7.55 16.93
N VAL A 82 -4.39 -8.11 17.60
CA VAL A 82 -5.78 -7.64 17.52
C VAL A 82 -5.93 -6.25 18.15
N LYS A 83 -5.36 -6.03 19.34
CA LYS A 83 -5.39 -4.72 20.03
C LYS A 83 -4.74 -3.63 19.19
N GLN A 84 -3.64 -3.94 18.52
CA GLN A 84 -2.92 -3.04 17.62
C GLN A 84 -3.52 -2.95 16.21
N ARG A 85 -4.67 -3.60 15.97
CA ARG A 85 -5.41 -3.59 14.71
C ARG A 85 -4.65 -4.20 13.53
N PHE A 86 -3.73 -5.14 13.75
CA PHE A 86 -3.14 -5.94 12.68
C PHE A 86 -4.03 -7.12 12.28
N LEU A 87 -4.82 -7.63 13.22
CA LEU A 87 -5.81 -8.70 13.00
C LEU A 87 -7.20 -8.26 13.47
N ASN A 88 -8.23 -8.69 12.74
CA ASN A 88 -9.60 -8.73 13.22
C ASN A 88 -9.93 -10.14 13.68
N ARG A 89 -10.58 -10.27 14.84
CA ARG A 89 -11.15 -11.51 15.34
C ARG A 89 -12.66 -11.50 15.17
N PHE A 90 -13.20 -12.52 14.53
CA PHE A 90 -14.63 -12.76 14.37
C PHE A 90 -15.00 -14.01 15.15
N SER A 91 -15.86 -13.86 16.16
CA SER A 91 -16.39 -14.98 16.93
C SER A 91 -17.83 -15.22 16.47
N SER A 92 -18.15 -16.48 16.15
CA SER A 92 -19.51 -16.87 15.77
C SER A 92 -20.25 -17.36 17.00
N GLU A 93 -21.42 -16.79 17.28
CA GLU A 93 -22.31 -17.24 18.36
C GLU A 93 -22.90 -18.64 18.10
N PHE A 94 -22.95 -19.07 16.83
CA PHE A 94 -23.54 -20.34 16.43
C PHE A 94 -22.57 -21.52 16.52
N THR A 95 -21.27 -21.26 16.65
CA THR A 95 -20.23 -22.26 16.75
C THR A 95 -19.39 -21.97 17.98
N GLU A 96 -19.75 -22.58 19.11
CA GLU A 96 -19.03 -22.41 20.38
C GLU A 96 -17.52 -22.65 20.19
N GLY A 97 -16.72 -21.62 20.47
CA GLY A 97 -15.26 -21.70 20.48
C GLY A 97 -14.56 -21.52 19.13
N LEU A 98 -15.29 -21.30 18.02
CA LEU A 98 -14.66 -21.00 16.73
C LEU A 98 -14.49 -19.48 16.54
N SER A 99 -13.23 -19.06 16.59
CA SER A 99 -12.82 -17.71 16.21
C SER A 99 -12.06 -17.74 14.89
N ILE A 100 -12.45 -16.84 13.99
CA ILE A 100 -11.83 -16.59 12.70
C ILE A 100 -10.99 -15.32 12.78
N TYR A 101 -9.85 -15.31 12.12
CA TYR A 101 -8.93 -14.19 12.11
C TYR A 101 -8.66 -13.73 10.68
N ARG A 102 -8.65 -12.41 10.47
CA ARG A 102 -8.29 -11.81 9.17
C ARG A 102 -7.30 -10.68 9.37
N LEU A 103 -6.34 -10.57 8.46
CA LEU A 103 -5.46 -9.40 8.40
C LEU A 103 -6.29 -8.15 8.08
N THR A 104 -6.02 -7.08 8.82
CA THR A 104 -6.58 -5.76 8.51
C THR A 104 -5.78 -5.12 7.37
N PRO A 105 -6.26 -4.01 6.77
CA PRO A 105 -5.47 -3.23 5.82
C PRO A 105 -4.09 -2.80 6.37
N LEU A 106 -4.00 -2.52 7.67
CA LEU A 106 -2.72 -2.21 8.33
C LEU A 106 -1.81 -3.45 8.40
N GLY A 107 -2.36 -4.61 8.76
CA GLY A 107 -1.63 -5.88 8.75
C GLY A 107 -1.11 -6.24 7.36
N VAL A 108 -1.95 -6.10 6.34
CA VAL A 108 -1.56 -6.31 4.95
C VAL A 108 -0.47 -5.31 4.55
N GLY A 109 -0.66 -4.02 4.79
CA GLY A 109 0.30 -2.98 4.39
C GLY A 109 1.69 -3.16 5.00
N VAL A 110 1.77 -3.42 6.32
CA VAL A 110 3.06 -3.68 6.99
C VAL A 110 3.70 -4.96 6.48
N SER A 111 2.93 -6.02 6.27
CA SER A 111 3.48 -7.31 5.83
C SER A 111 3.94 -7.27 4.37
N ASP A 112 3.15 -6.64 3.49
CA ASP A 112 3.47 -6.47 2.07
C ASP A 112 4.77 -5.69 1.88
N TYR A 113 5.06 -4.70 2.74
CA TYR A 113 6.31 -3.94 2.69
C TYR A 113 7.55 -4.86 2.79
N TYR A 114 7.50 -5.90 3.64
CA TYR A 114 8.63 -6.81 3.83
C TYR A 114 8.62 -8.01 2.87
N ILE A 115 7.44 -8.55 2.57
CA ILE A 115 7.32 -9.82 1.83
C ILE A 115 7.28 -9.59 0.32
N ARG A 116 6.62 -8.53 -0.14
CA ARG A 116 6.53 -8.24 -1.57
C ARG A 116 7.70 -7.36 -1.98
N GLN A 117 8.71 -7.97 -2.59
CA GLN A 117 9.71 -7.24 -3.37
C GLN A 117 9.00 -6.59 -4.56
N ARG A 118 8.65 -5.31 -4.44
CA ARG A 118 8.08 -4.53 -5.53
C ARG A 118 9.24 -3.89 -6.27
N GLU A 119 9.61 -4.45 -7.40
CA GLU A 119 10.53 -3.77 -8.32
C GLU A 119 9.78 -2.73 -9.14
N PHE A 120 10.45 -1.62 -9.42
CA PHE A 120 9.95 -0.66 -10.40
C PHE A 120 9.81 -1.34 -11.77
N SER A 121 8.73 -1.01 -12.48
CA SER A 121 8.51 -1.49 -13.84
C SER A 121 7.94 -0.36 -14.69
N ALA A 122 8.74 0.11 -15.66
CA ALA A 122 8.30 1.12 -16.62
C ALA A 122 7.06 0.66 -17.41
N LEU A 123 6.97 -0.62 -17.74
CA LEU A 123 5.78 -1.20 -18.39
C LEU A 123 4.53 -1.07 -17.51
N ARG A 124 4.64 -1.41 -16.21
CA ARG A 124 3.52 -1.27 -15.27
C ARG A 124 3.07 0.19 -15.18
N LEU A 125 4.01 1.13 -15.03
CA LEU A 125 3.72 2.56 -14.98
C LEU A 125 3.02 3.03 -16.27
N SER A 126 3.53 2.64 -17.43
CA SER A 126 2.96 2.99 -18.73
C SER A 126 1.52 2.49 -18.88
N VAL A 127 1.25 1.25 -18.48
CA VAL A 127 -0.12 0.70 -18.46
C VAL A 127 -1.03 1.48 -17.51
N GLN A 128 -0.56 1.80 -16.30
CA GLN A 128 -1.32 2.59 -15.33
C GLN A 128 -1.67 3.98 -15.88
N LEU A 129 -0.71 4.68 -16.48
CA LEU A 129 -0.93 6.00 -17.09
C LEU A 129 -1.88 5.93 -18.29
N SER A 130 -1.81 4.87 -19.10
CA SER A 130 -2.75 4.67 -20.20
C SER A 130 -4.19 4.52 -19.69
N ILE A 131 -4.40 3.72 -18.64
CA ILE A 131 -5.73 3.53 -18.04
C ILE A 131 -6.25 4.85 -17.47
N VAL A 132 -5.41 5.60 -16.76
CA VAL A 132 -5.76 6.91 -16.21
C VAL A 132 -6.10 7.91 -17.32
N ALA A 133 -5.32 7.95 -18.39
CA ALA A 133 -5.59 8.83 -19.53
C ALA A 133 -6.97 8.57 -20.13
N ASP A 134 -7.33 7.31 -20.32
CA ASP A 134 -8.61 6.92 -20.87
C ASP A 134 -9.77 7.23 -19.91
N GLU A 135 -9.60 7.03 -18.61
CA GLU A 135 -10.62 7.37 -17.60
C GLU A 135 -10.85 8.89 -17.49
N ILE A 136 -9.76 9.67 -17.45
CA ILE A 136 -9.88 11.13 -17.38
C ILE A 136 -10.50 11.67 -18.68
N GLN A 137 -10.13 11.13 -19.84
CA GLN A 137 -10.75 11.53 -21.11
C GLN A 137 -12.26 11.29 -21.09
N ARG A 138 -12.71 10.09 -20.66
CA ARG A 138 -14.14 9.79 -20.52
C ARG A 138 -14.84 10.74 -19.55
N ALA A 139 -14.23 11.02 -18.39
CA ALA A 139 -14.78 11.95 -17.41
C ALA A 139 -14.85 13.39 -17.96
N SER A 140 -13.86 13.80 -18.76
CA SER A 140 -13.83 15.11 -19.42
C SER A 140 -14.93 15.26 -20.45
N ASP A 141 -15.10 14.27 -21.33
CA ASP A 141 -16.14 14.32 -22.36
C ASP A 141 -17.54 14.28 -21.72
N ALA A 142 -17.71 13.51 -20.64
CA ALA A 142 -18.95 13.50 -19.85
C ALA A 142 -19.23 14.84 -19.16
N ALA A 143 -18.20 15.52 -18.63
CA ALA A 143 -18.37 16.84 -18.00
C ALA A 143 -18.84 17.91 -19.01
N GLU A 144 -18.28 17.90 -20.21
CA GLU A 144 -18.71 18.80 -21.30
C GLU A 144 -20.13 18.49 -21.77
N GLU A 145 -20.47 17.20 -21.94
CA GLU A 145 -21.83 16.78 -22.28
C GLU A 145 -22.83 17.21 -21.21
N ALA A 146 -22.50 17.02 -19.94
CA ALA A 146 -23.34 17.40 -18.82
C ALA A 146 -23.63 18.90 -18.80
N THR A 147 -22.61 19.71 -19.09
CA THR A 147 -22.74 21.18 -19.18
C THR A 147 -23.59 21.59 -20.38
N ALA A 148 -23.34 21.00 -21.56
CA ALA A 148 -24.05 21.34 -22.79
C ALA A 148 -25.54 20.95 -22.76
N LYS A 149 -25.88 19.85 -22.09
CA LYS A 149 -27.26 19.32 -22.03
C LYS A 149 -28.01 19.68 -20.74
N GLY A 150 -27.34 20.26 -19.75
CA GLY A 150 -27.93 20.54 -18.45
C GLY A 150 -28.29 19.26 -17.68
N GLU A 151 -27.37 18.30 -17.64
CA GLU A 151 -27.58 17.02 -16.95
C GLU A 151 -27.65 17.18 -15.43
N ASN A 152 -28.31 16.22 -14.77
CA ASN A 152 -28.56 16.29 -13.33
C ASN A 152 -27.36 15.86 -12.46
N GLU A 153 -27.47 16.07 -11.15
CA GLU A 153 -26.42 15.71 -10.18
C GLU A 153 -26.05 14.21 -10.20
N HIS A 154 -27.02 13.32 -10.50
CA HIS A 154 -26.75 11.88 -10.57
C HIS A 154 -25.80 11.55 -11.73
N PHE A 155 -25.97 12.21 -12.88
CA PHE A 155 -25.06 12.08 -14.02
C PHE A 155 -23.64 12.49 -13.63
N TRP A 156 -23.46 13.67 -13.03
CA TRP A 156 -22.16 14.17 -12.57
C TRP A 156 -21.48 13.23 -11.59
N ARG A 157 -22.24 12.78 -10.57
CA ARG A 157 -21.73 11.85 -9.56
C ARG A 157 -21.24 10.54 -10.18
N ARG A 158 -21.98 10.02 -11.16
CA ARG A 158 -21.70 8.72 -11.78
C ARG A 158 -20.61 8.77 -12.85
N ASN A 159 -20.62 9.79 -13.70
CA ASN A 159 -19.82 9.80 -14.93
C ASN A 159 -18.58 10.71 -14.85
N VAL A 160 -18.52 11.62 -13.87
CA VAL A 160 -17.37 12.52 -13.68
C VAL A 160 -16.71 12.24 -12.32
N PHE A 161 -17.46 12.39 -11.22
CA PHE A 161 -16.90 12.22 -9.88
C PHE A 161 -16.43 10.80 -9.59
N ALA A 162 -17.27 9.79 -9.86
CA ALA A 162 -16.91 8.40 -9.51
C ALA A 162 -15.67 7.88 -10.25
N PRO A 163 -15.50 8.07 -11.58
CA PRO A 163 -14.26 7.72 -12.27
C PRO A 163 -13.04 8.43 -11.69
N LEU A 164 -13.13 9.73 -11.42
CA LEU A 164 -12.03 10.49 -10.85
C LEU A 164 -11.68 10.01 -9.43
N LYS A 165 -12.68 9.78 -8.58
CA LYS A 165 -12.48 9.48 -7.16
C LYS A 165 -12.08 8.04 -6.88
N TYR A 166 -12.65 7.07 -7.60
CA TYR A 166 -12.51 5.65 -7.29
C TYR A 166 -11.65 4.88 -8.29
N SER A 167 -11.24 5.50 -9.39
CA SER A 167 -10.33 4.90 -10.37
C SER A 167 -9.06 5.73 -10.52
N VAL A 168 -9.18 6.97 -11.00
CA VAL A 168 -8.02 7.83 -11.27
C VAL A 168 -7.20 8.10 -10.00
N ALA A 169 -7.84 8.48 -8.90
CA ALA A 169 -7.16 8.72 -7.63
C ALA A 169 -6.41 7.47 -7.11
N GLU A 170 -7.04 6.30 -7.14
CA GLU A 170 -6.42 5.05 -6.68
C GLU A 170 -5.21 4.64 -7.54
N ILE A 171 -5.25 4.88 -8.85
CA ILE A 171 -4.11 4.61 -9.72
C ILE A 171 -2.97 5.59 -9.43
N PHE A 172 -3.27 6.88 -9.21
CA PHE A 172 -2.25 7.84 -8.78
C PHE A 172 -1.62 7.49 -7.44
N ASP A 173 -2.41 7.06 -6.45
CA ASP A 173 -1.89 6.57 -5.17
C ASP A 173 -0.96 5.35 -5.36
N SER A 174 -1.30 4.45 -6.31
CA SER A 174 -0.44 3.32 -6.68
C SER A 174 0.88 3.74 -7.35
N ILE A 175 0.85 4.79 -8.17
CA ILE A 175 2.03 5.37 -8.82
C ILE A 175 2.93 6.04 -7.77
N ASP A 176 2.36 6.87 -6.88
CA ASP A 176 3.09 7.51 -5.76
C ASP A 176 3.78 6.46 -4.89
N LEU A 177 3.07 5.39 -4.52
CA LEU A 177 3.66 4.29 -3.75
C LEU A 177 4.84 3.65 -4.49
N SER A 178 4.74 3.50 -5.81
CA SER A 178 5.81 2.90 -6.62
C SER A 178 7.02 3.84 -6.74
N GLN A 179 6.82 5.17 -6.74
CA GLN A 179 7.91 6.15 -6.67
C GLN A 179 8.63 6.08 -5.32
N ARG A 180 7.91 5.98 -4.20
CA ARG A 180 8.52 5.83 -2.88
C ARG A 180 9.38 4.56 -2.76
N VAL A 181 8.90 3.45 -3.32
CA VAL A 181 9.68 2.20 -3.37
C VAL A 181 10.95 2.36 -4.21
N MET A 182 10.88 3.14 -5.30
CA MET A 182 12.06 3.46 -6.11
C MET A 182 13.06 4.31 -5.31
N ASP A 183 12.60 5.28 -4.52
CA ASP A 183 13.46 6.10 -3.65
C ASP A 183 14.18 5.25 -2.60
N GLU A 184 13.48 4.30 -1.97
CA GLU A 184 14.06 3.35 -1.03
C GLU A 184 15.11 2.44 -1.70
N ASN A 185 14.79 1.93 -2.89
CA ASN A 185 15.74 1.12 -3.66
C ASN A 185 17.00 1.92 -4.02
N GLN A 186 16.85 3.18 -4.42
CA GLN A 186 17.99 4.07 -4.69
C GLN A 186 18.88 4.24 -3.44
N GLN A 187 18.27 4.37 -2.26
CA GLN A 187 19.02 4.48 -1.01
C GLN A 187 19.76 3.17 -0.68
N SER A 188 19.11 2.02 -0.84
CA SER A 188 19.73 0.70 -0.68
C SER A 188 20.93 0.51 -1.61
N ILE A 189 20.81 0.89 -2.89
CA ILE A 189 21.89 0.79 -3.88
C ILE A 189 23.08 1.69 -3.49
N LYS A 190 22.84 2.89 -2.96
CA LYS A 190 23.92 3.75 -2.44
C LYS A 190 24.68 3.09 -1.30
N GLU A 191 23.98 2.44 -0.39
CA GLU A 191 24.59 1.71 0.73
C GLU A 191 25.37 0.48 0.25
N GLU A 192 24.84 -0.25 -0.73
CA GLU A 192 25.54 -1.37 -1.37
C GLU A 192 26.84 -0.91 -2.03
N ILE A 193 26.80 0.16 -2.84
CA ILE A 193 28.00 0.75 -3.46
C ILE A 193 29.03 1.14 -2.40
N ALA A 194 28.61 1.83 -1.34
CA ALA A 194 29.51 2.22 -0.25
C ALA A 194 30.17 1.00 0.41
N ASN A 195 29.40 -0.06 0.65
CA ASN A 195 29.90 -1.31 1.22
C ASN A 195 30.89 -2.04 0.29
N LEU A 196 30.61 -2.08 -1.01
CA LEU A 196 31.48 -2.68 -2.02
C LEU A 196 32.83 -1.95 -2.10
N LEU A 197 32.80 -0.62 -2.20
CA LEU A 197 34.00 0.23 -2.26
C LEU A 197 34.83 0.14 -0.98
N THR A 198 34.19 0.00 0.18
CA THR A 198 34.90 -0.15 1.46
C THR A 198 35.62 -1.49 1.56
N LYS A 199 35.08 -2.56 0.97
CA LYS A 199 35.69 -3.90 1.00
C LYS A 199 36.87 -4.02 0.04
N ASP A 200 36.67 -3.67 -1.23
CA ASP A 200 37.72 -3.68 -2.26
C ASP A 200 37.33 -2.74 -3.40
N TRP A 201 37.81 -1.50 -3.34
CA TRP A 201 37.47 -0.50 -4.34
C TRP A 201 37.94 -0.86 -5.75
N GLN A 202 39.04 -1.58 -5.94
CA GLN A 202 39.53 -1.92 -7.28
C GLN A 202 38.67 -2.98 -7.94
N ALA A 203 38.32 -4.03 -7.18
CA ALA A 203 37.47 -5.10 -7.69
C ALA A 203 35.99 -4.67 -7.82
N ALA A 204 35.56 -3.66 -7.06
CA ALA A 204 34.16 -3.23 -7.00
C ALA A 204 33.73 -2.24 -8.09
N ILE A 205 34.65 -1.58 -8.80
CA ILE A 205 34.32 -0.50 -9.77
C ILE A 205 33.26 -0.95 -10.77
N SER A 206 33.46 -2.09 -11.44
CA SER A 206 32.53 -2.57 -12.48
C SER A 206 31.15 -2.90 -11.92
N SER A 207 31.07 -3.44 -10.70
CA SER A 207 29.81 -3.69 -10.01
C SER A 207 29.10 -2.39 -9.65
N CYS A 208 29.84 -1.39 -9.16
CA CYS A 208 29.28 -0.08 -8.81
C CYS A 208 28.78 0.68 -10.04
N GLU A 209 29.54 0.69 -11.14
CA GLU A 209 29.13 1.30 -12.41
C GLU A 209 27.82 0.67 -12.93
N ARG A 210 27.73 -0.66 -12.92
CA ARG A 210 26.50 -1.36 -13.33
C ARG A 210 25.29 -0.94 -12.47
N LEU A 211 25.45 -0.90 -11.14
CA LEU A 211 24.37 -0.48 -10.23
C LEU A 211 23.94 0.97 -10.48
N LEU A 212 24.89 1.87 -10.73
CA LEU A 212 24.61 3.27 -11.05
C LEU A 212 23.89 3.43 -12.39
N ASP A 213 24.32 2.71 -13.42
CA ASP A 213 23.72 2.75 -14.75
C ASP A 213 22.29 2.20 -14.73
N GLU A 214 22.06 1.05 -14.09
CA GLU A 214 20.73 0.45 -13.91
C GLU A 214 19.78 1.41 -13.17
N THR A 215 20.23 1.99 -12.05
CA THR A 215 19.41 2.93 -11.27
C THR A 215 19.08 4.20 -12.06
N SER A 216 20.07 4.75 -12.77
CA SER A 216 19.90 5.96 -13.57
C SER A 216 18.97 5.74 -14.75
N GLY A 217 19.07 4.57 -15.40
CA GLY A 217 18.15 4.14 -16.45
C GLY A 217 16.71 4.07 -15.96
N ASN A 218 16.48 3.38 -14.84
CA ASN A 218 15.14 3.25 -14.24
C ASN A 218 14.52 4.61 -13.87
N LEU A 219 15.29 5.51 -13.24
CA LEU A 219 14.81 6.86 -12.88
C LEU A 219 14.45 7.68 -14.13
N ARG A 220 15.26 7.56 -15.18
CA ARG A 220 15.01 8.26 -16.43
C ARG A 220 13.75 7.74 -17.12
N GLU A 221 13.59 6.43 -17.24
CA GLU A 221 12.40 5.81 -17.83
C GLU A 221 11.13 6.21 -17.07
N LEU A 222 11.19 6.23 -15.73
CA LEU A 222 10.10 6.71 -14.88
C LEU A 222 9.73 8.15 -15.24
N GLN A 223 10.72 9.06 -15.25
CA GLN A 223 10.50 10.48 -15.51
C GLN A 223 9.97 10.73 -16.92
N ASP A 224 10.55 10.08 -17.93
CA ASP A 224 10.15 10.22 -19.33
C ASP A 224 8.70 9.75 -19.51
N THR A 225 8.32 8.63 -18.88
CA THR A 225 6.96 8.08 -18.93
C THR A 225 5.94 9.01 -18.26
N LEU A 226 6.26 9.55 -17.08
CA LEU A 226 5.40 10.52 -16.39
C LEU A 226 5.24 11.83 -17.17
N ASN A 227 6.35 12.38 -17.68
CA ASN A 227 6.33 13.63 -18.44
C ASN A 227 5.53 13.48 -19.74
N ALA A 228 5.66 12.35 -20.43
CA ALA A 228 4.93 12.10 -21.68
C ALA A 228 3.41 12.06 -21.49
N ALA A 229 2.92 11.60 -20.33
CA ALA A 229 1.49 11.57 -20.02
C ALA A 229 1.00 12.87 -19.34
N GLY A 230 1.84 13.50 -18.54
CA GLY A 230 1.47 14.58 -17.60
C GLY A 230 0.68 15.72 -18.23
N ASP A 231 1.20 16.30 -19.31
CA ASP A 231 0.55 17.45 -19.97
C ASP A 231 -0.85 17.11 -20.49
N LYS A 232 -1.02 15.91 -21.05
CA LYS A 232 -2.32 15.45 -21.57
C LYS A 232 -3.32 15.24 -20.42
N LEU A 233 -2.88 14.60 -19.33
CA LEU A 233 -3.73 14.38 -18.15
C LEU A 233 -4.17 15.71 -17.53
N GLN A 234 -3.23 16.65 -17.39
CA GLN A 234 -3.49 17.97 -16.83
C GLN A 234 -4.48 18.76 -17.70
N ALA A 235 -4.31 18.74 -19.02
CA ALA A 235 -5.22 19.43 -19.94
C ALA A 235 -6.67 18.93 -19.81
N GLN A 236 -6.88 17.61 -19.67
CA GLN A 236 -8.22 17.05 -19.49
C GLN A 236 -8.82 17.38 -18.12
N LEU A 237 -8.01 17.38 -17.05
CA LEU A 237 -8.47 17.82 -15.73
C LEU A 237 -8.86 19.30 -15.72
N LEU A 238 -8.15 20.15 -16.47
CA LEU A 238 -8.49 21.56 -16.63
C LEU A 238 -9.83 21.74 -17.35
N ARG A 239 -10.09 20.96 -18.41
CA ARG A 239 -11.41 20.95 -19.09
C ARG A 239 -12.55 20.61 -18.12
N ILE A 240 -12.36 19.59 -17.29
CA ILE A 240 -13.34 19.22 -16.25
C ILE A 240 -13.55 20.37 -15.27
N GLN A 241 -12.46 21.01 -14.83
CA GLN A 241 -12.54 22.15 -13.93
C GLN A 241 -13.33 23.32 -14.53
N ASP A 242 -13.07 23.66 -15.79
CA ASP A 242 -13.78 24.74 -16.50
C ASP A 242 -15.29 24.47 -16.59
N CYS A 243 -15.70 23.22 -16.84
CA CYS A 243 -17.10 22.82 -16.85
C CYS A 243 -17.78 22.98 -15.48
N VAL A 244 -17.06 22.72 -14.38
CA VAL A 244 -17.60 22.86 -13.02
C VAL A 244 -17.72 24.33 -12.63
N ILE A 245 -16.71 25.16 -12.93
CA ILE A 245 -16.75 26.60 -12.62
C ILE A 245 -17.89 27.28 -13.38
N GLY A 246 -18.10 26.93 -14.66
CA GLY A 246 -19.22 27.45 -15.44
C GLY A 246 -20.60 26.98 -14.99
N HIS A 247 -20.70 26.06 -14.03
CA HIS A 247 -21.97 25.62 -13.46
C HIS A 247 -22.40 26.44 -12.22
N ASP A 248 -21.45 27.06 -11.53
CA ASP A 248 -21.69 27.89 -10.34
C ASP A 248 -21.95 29.39 -10.66
N GLU A 249 -21.72 29.82 -11.91
CA GLU A 249 -22.12 31.13 -12.46
C GLU A 249 -23.52 31.12 -13.09
#